data_AF-A0A846ZRX7-F1
#
_entry.id   AF-A0A846ZRX7-F1
#
_cell.length_a   1.000
_cell.length_b   1.000
_cell.length_c   1.000
_cell.angle_alpha   90.00
_cell.angle_beta   90.00
_cell.angle_gamma   90.00
#
_symmetry.space_group_name_H-M   'P 1'
#
loop_
_entity.id
_entity.type
_entity.pdbx_description
1 polymer ?
#
loop_
_entity_poly.entity_id
_entity_poly.type
_entity_poly.pdbx_seq_one_letter_code
_entity_poly.pdbx_strand_id
1 'polypeptide(L)'
;MAVTKTNFINYTRCPRYIYLEQVKIAKLEKLLSLPEYQKKEQQEKLKELFNSMYETDVEGNDTDLIDIENPQLKTMLLYYQKVEKLAGQYIEKTFPGLTIFNESTFKQKEFHFTHNNIKYQCYLDIYNENNNEINIIEVKATTTNKYMKLGTTAKYKERSIFYLKNNIIYVKEELDRYNIEEEFKLEDYNKYKEKLYNRYDECGKYIYDIAIQRFFVENYYKENNIVLPKINYYLAILNHQYVFDGDYKNFEPDYHADSNGNEIITLIDVSKLTKSYQDLINQDMLRLESYLDNYEKGEVSLGKHCEFKKPTQCK
;
A
#
# COMPACT_ATOMS: atom_id res chain seq x y z
N MET A 1 -14.64 -15.55 -12.76
CA MET A 1 -14.37 -15.05 -11.39
C MET A 1 -13.57 -13.77 -11.48
N ALA A 2 -13.73 -12.82 -10.54
CA ALA A 2 -12.92 -11.61 -10.49
C ALA A 2 -12.09 -11.57 -9.19
N VAL A 3 -10.79 -11.30 -9.32
CA VAL A 3 -9.84 -11.16 -8.21
C VAL A 3 -9.39 -9.71 -8.18
N THR A 4 -9.79 -8.99 -7.15
CA THR A 4 -9.34 -7.60 -6.94
C THR A 4 -7.95 -7.58 -6.30
N LYS A 5 -7.24 -6.43 -6.30
CA LYS A 5 -5.99 -6.25 -5.54
C LYS A 5 -6.10 -6.79 -4.11
N THR A 6 -7.14 -6.38 -3.40
CA THR A 6 -7.41 -6.80 -2.02
C THR A 6 -7.62 -8.31 -1.90
N ASN A 7 -8.38 -8.91 -2.82
CA ASN A 7 -8.58 -10.36 -2.84
C ASN A 7 -7.25 -11.08 -3.15
N PHE A 8 -6.45 -10.56 -4.08
CA PHE A 8 -5.13 -11.11 -4.39
C PHE A 8 -4.24 -11.14 -3.15
N ILE A 9 -4.15 -10.02 -2.42
CA ILE A 9 -3.40 -9.94 -1.16
C ILE A 9 -3.88 -11.01 -0.18
N ASN A 10 -5.19 -11.14 0.04
CA ASN A 10 -5.70 -12.06 1.05
C ASN A 10 -5.63 -13.53 0.64
N TYR A 11 -5.91 -13.85 -0.62
CA TYR A 11 -5.93 -15.22 -1.14
C TYR A 11 -4.53 -15.82 -1.22
N THR A 12 -3.52 -15.00 -1.52
CA THR A 12 -2.12 -15.45 -1.57
C THR A 12 -1.53 -15.71 -0.18
N ARG A 13 -2.12 -15.17 0.89
CA ARG A 13 -1.66 -15.40 2.27
C ARG A 13 -2.03 -16.80 2.75
N CYS A 14 -3.25 -17.23 2.49
CA CYS A 14 -3.77 -18.45 3.09
C CYS A 14 -4.92 -19.05 2.26
N PRO A 15 -4.86 -20.34 1.88
CA PRO A 15 -5.96 -21.00 1.17
C PRO A 15 -7.26 -21.00 2.00
N ARG A 16 -7.16 -21.04 3.34
CA ARG A 16 -8.32 -20.95 4.24
C ARG A 16 -9.10 -19.65 4.09
N TYR A 17 -8.45 -18.55 3.71
CA TYR A 17 -9.15 -17.27 3.50
C TYR A 17 -10.18 -17.40 2.37
N ILE A 18 -9.80 -18.04 1.26
CA ILE A 18 -10.70 -18.30 0.12
C ILE A 18 -11.91 -19.11 0.58
N TYR A 19 -11.68 -20.20 1.32
CA TYR A 19 -12.75 -21.04 1.85
C TYR A 19 -13.69 -20.25 2.78
N LEU A 20 -13.16 -19.48 3.72
CA LEU A 20 -13.97 -18.66 4.64
C LEU A 20 -14.78 -17.60 3.91
N GLU A 21 -14.21 -16.97 2.88
CA GLU A 21 -14.94 -16.03 2.05
C GLU A 21 -16.06 -16.72 1.27
N GLN A 22 -15.83 -17.89 0.68
CA GLN A 22 -16.88 -18.65 0.02
C GLN A 22 -18.00 -19.09 0.95
N VAL A 23 -17.68 -19.53 2.17
CA VAL A 23 -18.69 -19.84 3.19
C VAL A 23 -19.50 -18.59 3.55
N LYS A 24 -18.87 -17.41 3.63
CA LYS A 24 -19.58 -16.14 3.83
C LYS A 24 -20.45 -15.81 2.63
N ILE A 25 -19.94 -15.92 1.41
CA ILE A 25 -20.68 -15.67 0.17
C ILE A 25 -21.88 -16.62 0.06
N ALA A 26 -21.71 -17.93 0.28
CA ALA A 26 -22.80 -18.91 0.26
C ALA A 26 -23.86 -18.64 1.35
N LYS A 27 -23.47 -18.07 2.50
CA LYS A 27 -24.42 -17.58 3.52
C LYS A 27 -25.10 -16.25 3.12
N LEU A 28 -24.44 -15.45 2.28
CA LEU A 28 -24.85 -14.13 1.79
C LEU A 28 -25.48 -14.17 0.38
N GLU A 29 -25.58 -15.35 -0.25
CA GLU A 29 -26.11 -15.62 -1.61
C GLU A 29 -27.58 -15.20 -1.82
N LYS A 30 -28.13 -14.42 -0.88
CA LYS A 30 -29.38 -13.70 -1.04
C LYS A 30 -29.27 -12.33 -1.72
N LEU A 31 -28.08 -11.79 -2.02
CA LEU A 31 -27.84 -10.67 -2.97
C LEU A 31 -26.38 -10.22 -2.84
N LEU A 32 -25.52 -10.47 -3.84
CA LEU A 32 -24.25 -9.75 -3.97
C LEU A 32 -24.39 -8.65 -5.03
N SER A 33 -24.29 -7.40 -4.61
CA SER A 33 -24.47 -6.21 -5.46
C SER A 33 -23.25 -5.29 -5.43
N LEU A 34 -23.06 -4.49 -6.49
CA LEU A 34 -21.96 -3.52 -6.65
C LEU A 34 -21.63 -2.65 -5.41
N PRO A 35 -22.60 -2.14 -4.63
CA PRO A 35 -22.33 -1.40 -3.39
C PRO A 35 -21.54 -2.16 -2.33
N GLU A 36 -21.59 -3.49 -2.32
CA GLU A 36 -20.90 -4.30 -1.31
C GLU A 36 -19.39 -4.40 -1.56
N TYR A 37 -18.93 -4.25 -2.80
CA TYR A 37 -17.50 -4.14 -3.11
C TYR A 37 -16.89 -2.88 -2.48
N GLN A 38 -17.54 -1.73 -2.68
CA GLN A 38 -17.15 -0.46 -2.03
C GLN A 38 -17.09 -0.61 -0.52
N LYS A 39 -18.11 -1.25 0.05
CA LYS A 39 -18.18 -1.49 1.49
C LYS A 39 -17.02 -2.36 1.98
N LYS A 40 -16.66 -3.42 1.23
CA LYS A 40 -15.54 -4.31 1.56
C LYS A 40 -14.20 -3.56 1.51
N GLU A 41 -13.96 -2.78 0.48
CA GLU A 41 -12.72 -1.99 0.36
C GLU A 41 -12.61 -0.94 1.47
N GLN A 42 -13.70 -0.23 1.77
CA GLN A 42 -13.75 0.70 2.91
C GLN A 42 -13.48 0.00 4.24
N GLN A 43 -14.04 -1.20 4.45
CA GLN A 43 -13.78 -2.01 5.65
C GLN A 43 -12.31 -2.45 5.76
N GLU A 44 -11.66 -2.81 4.66
CA GLU A 44 -10.24 -3.18 4.69
C GLU A 44 -9.33 -1.96 4.93
N LYS A 45 -9.60 -0.82 4.28
CA LYS A 45 -8.93 0.46 4.56
C LYS A 45 -9.04 0.84 6.05
N LEU A 46 -10.19 0.59 6.67
CA LEU A 46 -10.39 0.79 8.11
C LEU A 46 -9.57 -0.16 8.98
N LYS A 47 -9.51 -1.45 8.63
CA LYS A 47 -8.67 -2.43 9.35
C LYS A 47 -7.18 -2.09 9.27
N GLU A 48 -6.72 -1.63 8.11
CA GLU A 48 -5.34 -1.19 7.91
C GLU A 48 -4.97 -0.03 8.84
N LEU A 49 -5.86 0.94 9.02
CA LEU A 49 -5.62 2.05 9.94
C LEU A 49 -5.51 1.57 11.38
N PHE A 50 -6.43 0.70 11.83
CA PHE A 50 -6.35 0.14 13.19
C PHE A 50 -4.99 -0.51 13.39
N ASN A 51 -4.53 -1.35 12.45
CA ASN A 51 -3.18 -1.90 12.52
C ASN A 51 -2.10 -0.81 12.69
N SER A 52 -2.17 0.30 11.94
CA SER A 52 -1.18 1.39 12.06
C SER A 52 -1.26 2.21 13.37
N MET A 53 -2.41 2.22 14.05
CA MET A 53 -2.59 2.93 15.33
C MET A 53 -2.12 2.11 16.53
N TYR A 54 -2.12 0.77 16.42
CA TYR A 54 -1.68 -0.15 17.47
C TYR A 54 -0.25 -0.69 17.25
N GLU A 55 0.54 -0.08 16.34
CA GLU A 55 1.97 -0.36 16.19
C GLU A 55 2.75 0.25 17.39
N THR A 56 2.59 -0.39 18.56
CA THR A 56 3.31 -0.28 19.86
C THR A 56 3.24 1.03 20.66
N ASP A 57 2.77 0.92 21.90
CA ASP A 57 3.06 1.89 22.96
C ASP A 57 4.51 1.77 23.45
N VAL A 58 4.96 2.75 24.24
CA VAL A 58 6.32 2.88 24.77
C VAL A 58 6.73 1.71 25.69
N GLU A 59 5.78 0.83 26.05
CA GLU A 59 5.96 -0.26 27.01
C GLU A 59 5.75 -1.67 26.41
N GLY A 60 5.41 -1.78 25.12
CA GLY A 60 5.32 -3.05 24.40
C GLY A 60 4.09 -3.89 24.75
N ASN A 61 3.00 -3.27 25.20
CA ASN A 61 1.78 -3.99 25.58
C ASN A 61 0.73 -3.95 24.46
N ASP A 62 0.40 -5.13 23.91
CA ASP A 62 -0.72 -5.31 22.99
C ASP A 62 -2.05 -5.19 23.76
N THR A 63 -2.73 -4.05 23.64
CA THR A 63 -4.10 -3.91 24.14
C THR A 63 -5.10 -4.42 23.09
N ASP A 64 -5.80 -5.50 23.44
CA ASP A 64 -6.82 -6.15 22.62
C ASP A 64 -8.14 -5.34 22.63
N LEU A 65 -8.54 -4.80 21.48
CA LEU A 65 -9.80 -4.06 21.31
C LEU A 65 -10.64 -4.59 20.12
N ILE A 66 -10.47 -5.88 19.76
CA ILE A 66 -10.90 -6.44 18.47
C ILE A 66 -12.42 -6.56 18.25
N ASP A 67 -13.28 -6.21 19.20
CA ASP A 67 -14.75 -6.37 19.06
C ASP A 67 -15.59 -5.12 19.41
N ILE A 68 -15.15 -3.91 19.02
CA ILE A 68 -16.03 -2.74 19.03
C ILE A 68 -16.35 -2.32 17.60
N GLU A 69 -17.57 -2.61 17.12
CA GLU A 69 -18.21 -1.79 16.08
C GLU A 69 -18.35 -0.38 16.64
N ASN A 70 -17.40 0.47 16.31
CA ASN A 70 -17.18 1.70 17.07
C ASN A 70 -17.43 2.91 16.17
N PRO A 71 -18.27 3.90 16.57
CA PRO A 71 -18.31 5.23 15.97
C PRO A 71 -16.93 5.83 15.64
N GLN A 72 -15.90 5.44 16.41
CA GLN A 72 -14.50 5.74 16.14
C GLN A 72 -14.02 5.28 14.75
N LEU A 73 -14.39 4.08 14.28
CA LEU A 73 -14.05 3.57 12.93
C LEU A 73 -14.60 4.50 11.84
N LYS A 74 -15.84 4.95 11.98
CA LYS A 74 -16.47 5.85 11.00
C LYS A 74 -15.78 7.22 10.97
N THR A 75 -15.40 7.75 12.14
CA THR A 75 -14.63 8.99 12.25
C THR A 75 -13.25 8.87 11.59
N MET A 76 -12.62 7.72 11.74
CA MET A 76 -11.31 7.44 11.15
C MET A 76 -11.32 7.42 9.61
N LEU A 77 -12.42 6.97 8.99
CA LEU A 77 -12.55 6.99 7.53
C LEU A 77 -12.41 8.41 6.94
N LEU A 78 -12.91 9.42 7.66
CA LEU A 78 -12.81 10.82 7.24
C LEU A 78 -11.37 11.28 7.14
N TYR A 79 -10.51 10.85 8.08
CA TYR A 79 -9.09 11.18 8.03
C TYR A 79 -8.38 10.49 6.88
N TYR A 80 -8.75 9.24 6.57
CA TYR A 80 -8.17 8.55 5.42
C TYR A 80 -8.50 9.26 4.09
N GLN A 81 -9.77 9.60 3.88
CA GLN A 81 -10.21 10.38 2.70
C GLN A 81 -9.49 11.73 2.65
N LYS A 82 -9.23 12.34 3.81
CA LYS A 82 -8.46 13.58 3.91
C LYS A 82 -7.01 13.38 3.48
N VAL A 83 -6.34 12.29 3.88
CA VAL A 83 -4.98 11.95 3.43
C VAL A 83 -4.94 11.70 1.92
N GLU A 84 -5.89 10.93 1.35
CA GLU A 84 -6.02 10.73 -0.10
C GLU A 84 -6.19 12.06 -0.84
N LYS A 85 -7.05 12.94 -0.33
CA LYS A 85 -7.28 14.27 -0.91
C LYS A 85 -6.02 15.14 -0.87
N LEU A 86 -5.32 15.18 0.27
CA LEU A 86 -4.07 15.92 0.41
C LEU A 86 -2.99 15.38 -0.52
N ALA A 87 -2.88 14.06 -0.64
CA ALA A 87 -1.98 13.42 -1.60
C ALA A 87 -2.35 13.78 -3.03
N GLY A 88 -3.62 13.70 -3.43
CA GLY A 88 -4.09 14.10 -4.76
C GLY A 88 -3.73 15.54 -5.11
N GLN A 89 -3.97 16.48 -4.19
CA GLN A 89 -3.61 17.89 -4.33
C GLN A 89 -2.09 18.10 -4.42
N TYR A 90 -1.31 17.36 -3.65
CA TYR A 90 0.15 17.41 -3.71
C TYR A 90 0.67 16.89 -5.07
N ILE A 91 0.14 15.76 -5.56
CA ILE A 91 0.49 15.19 -6.87
C ILE A 91 0.14 16.16 -8.00
N GLU A 92 -1.03 16.79 -7.97
CA GLU A 92 -1.45 17.79 -8.97
C GLU A 92 -0.53 19.00 -9.05
N LYS A 93 0.05 19.43 -7.91
CA LYS A 93 1.06 20.51 -7.87
C LYS A 93 2.45 20.05 -8.29
N THR A 94 2.80 18.79 -8.00
CA THR A 94 4.16 18.25 -8.14
C THR A 94 4.45 17.75 -9.54
N PHE A 95 3.50 17.01 -10.14
CA PHE A 95 3.67 16.39 -11.44
C PHE A 95 2.79 17.09 -12.49
N PRO A 96 3.34 17.42 -13.67
CA PRO A 96 2.55 17.98 -14.74
C PRO A 96 1.56 16.94 -15.29
N GLY A 97 0.51 17.41 -15.95
CA GLY A 97 -0.44 16.56 -16.67
C GLY A 97 -1.80 16.43 -15.97
N LEU A 98 -2.54 15.40 -16.36
CA LEU A 98 -3.86 15.10 -15.82
C LEU A 98 -3.72 14.22 -14.57
N THR A 99 -4.25 14.68 -13.45
CA THR A 99 -4.29 13.94 -12.19
C THR A 99 -5.73 13.50 -11.89
N ILE A 100 -5.93 12.20 -11.69
CA ILE A 100 -7.20 11.54 -11.39
C ILE A 100 -7.10 10.91 -10.01
N PHE A 101 -7.88 11.43 -9.08
CA PHE A 101 -8.14 10.84 -7.76
C PHE A 101 -9.60 11.08 -7.39
N ASN A 102 -10.20 10.16 -6.65
CA ASN A 102 -11.58 10.29 -6.22
C ASN A 102 -11.83 9.56 -4.91
N GLU A 103 -12.66 10.14 -4.05
CA GLU A 103 -13.13 9.49 -2.82
C GLU A 103 -13.95 8.23 -3.09
N SER A 104 -14.59 8.15 -4.26
CA SER A 104 -15.30 6.96 -4.71
C SER A 104 -14.38 6.11 -5.58
N THR A 105 -14.04 4.92 -5.10
CA THR A 105 -13.17 3.97 -5.82
C THR A 105 -13.62 3.73 -7.27
N PHE A 106 -14.92 3.65 -7.54
CA PHE A 106 -15.41 3.41 -8.91
C PHE A 106 -15.15 4.56 -9.90
N LYS A 107 -14.86 5.76 -9.39
CA LYS A 107 -14.46 6.90 -10.22
C LYS A 107 -12.94 7.03 -10.34
N GLN A 108 -12.19 6.19 -9.62
CA GLN A 108 -10.76 6.08 -9.78
C GLN A 108 -10.43 5.30 -11.05
N LYS A 109 -9.19 5.46 -11.53
CA LYS A 109 -8.72 4.76 -12.72
C LYS A 109 -8.65 3.25 -12.45
N GLU A 110 -9.40 2.46 -13.22
CA GLU A 110 -9.38 0.99 -13.18
C GLU A 110 -8.38 0.43 -14.21
N PHE A 111 -7.65 -0.61 -13.81
CA PHE A 111 -6.93 -1.50 -14.71
C PHE A 111 -7.38 -2.95 -14.45
N HIS A 112 -7.49 -3.74 -15.51
CA HIS A 112 -7.78 -5.17 -15.39
C HIS A 112 -7.13 -5.97 -16.50
N PHE A 113 -6.84 -7.25 -16.26
CA PHE A 113 -6.44 -8.18 -17.31
C PHE A 113 -7.02 -9.56 -17.02
N THR A 114 -7.00 -10.46 -18.00
CA THR A 114 -7.47 -11.84 -17.85
C THR A 114 -6.31 -12.82 -17.95
N HIS A 115 -6.26 -13.76 -17.02
CA HIS A 115 -5.35 -14.90 -17.07
C HIS A 115 -6.10 -16.14 -16.58
N ASN A 116 -5.99 -17.27 -17.28
CA ASN A 116 -6.68 -18.52 -16.96
C ASN A 116 -8.19 -18.35 -16.67
N ASN A 117 -8.89 -17.53 -17.46
CA ASN A 117 -10.33 -17.18 -17.29
C ASN A 117 -10.68 -16.47 -15.96
N ILE A 118 -9.68 -15.93 -15.26
CA ILE A 118 -9.83 -15.10 -14.05
C ILE A 118 -9.55 -13.65 -14.44
N LYS A 119 -10.50 -12.76 -14.12
CA LYS A 119 -10.31 -11.30 -14.29
C LYS A 119 -9.57 -10.76 -13.06
N TYR A 120 -8.36 -10.25 -13.24
CA TYR A 120 -7.61 -9.52 -12.21
C TYR A 120 -7.87 -8.03 -12.36
N GLN A 121 -8.27 -7.33 -11.30
CA GLN A 121 -8.65 -5.91 -11.39
C GLN A 121 -8.16 -5.07 -10.20
N CYS A 122 -7.72 -3.85 -10.46
CA CYS A 122 -7.34 -2.88 -9.43
C CYS A 122 -7.86 -1.48 -9.78
N TYR A 123 -8.10 -0.72 -8.72
CA TYR A 123 -8.31 0.73 -8.79
C TYR A 123 -7.06 1.40 -8.21
N LEU A 124 -6.70 2.54 -8.78
CA LEU A 124 -5.53 3.31 -8.37
C LEU A 124 -5.98 4.50 -7.52
N ASP A 125 -5.42 4.65 -6.31
CA ASP A 125 -5.77 5.77 -5.43
C ASP A 125 -5.55 7.12 -6.15
N ILE A 126 -4.39 7.28 -6.79
CA ILE A 126 -4.09 8.42 -7.65
C ILE A 126 -3.39 7.94 -8.93
N TYR A 127 -3.91 8.39 -10.07
CA TYR A 127 -3.32 8.22 -11.38
C TYR A 127 -2.95 9.60 -11.93
N ASN A 128 -1.69 9.80 -12.32
CA ASN A 128 -1.26 11.00 -13.02
C ASN A 128 -0.62 10.62 -14.36
N GLU A 129 -0.98 11.32 -15.42
CA GLU A 129 -0.48 11.06 -16.77
C GLU A 129 -0.14 12.37 -17.48
N ASN A 130 1.03 12.39 -18.12
CA ASN A 130 1.43 13.41 -19.07
C ASN A 130 1.92 12.74 -20.37
N ASN A 131 2.36 13.56 -21.33
CA ASN A 131 2.77 13.06 -22.65
C ASN A 131 3.98 12.10 -22.62
N ASN A 132 4.76 12.07 -21.54
CA ASN A 132 6.01 11.33 -21.46
C ASN A 132 5.95 10.14 -20.51
N GLU A 133 5.17 10.24 -19.43
CA GLU A 133 5.15 9.23 -18.36
C GLU A 133 3.81 9.19 -17.61
N ILE A 134 3.60 8.05 -16.95
CA ILE A 134 2.50 7.80 -16.03
C ILE A 134 3.10 7.67 -14.63
N ASN A 135 2.47 8.32 -13.66
CA ASN A 135 2.78 8.18 -12.24
C ASN A 135 1.60 7.50 -11.55
N ILE A 136 1.84 6.35 -10.93
CA ILE A 136 0.86 5.60 -10.15
C ILE A 136 1.22 5.73 -8.68
N ILE A 137 0.28 6.21 -7.87
CA ILE A 137 0.52 6.51 -6.47
C ILE A 137 -0.51 5.79 -5.61
N GLU A 138 -0.03 4.96 -4.68
CA GLU A 138 -0.82 4.39 -3.59
C GLU A 138 -0.69 5.31 -2.36
N VAL A 139 -1.80 5.59 -1.69
CA VAL A 139 -1.83 6.48 -0.53
C VAL A 139 -2.05 5.66 0.74
N LYS A 140 -1.19 5.85 1.73
CA LYS A 140 -1.34 5.19 3.04
C LYS A 140 -1.25 6.20 4.18
N ALA A 141 -2.18 6.10 5.13
CA ALA A 141 -2.19 6.89 6.36
C ALA A 141 -1.14 6.36 7.36
N THR A 142 0.13 6.50 7.00
CA THR A 142 1.30 6.19 7.82
C THR A 142 2.30 7.32 7.71
N THR A 143 3.40 7.29 8.45
CA THR A 143 4.38 8.38 8.46
C THR A 143 5.71 7.98 7.85
N THR A 144 6.45 8.97 7.33
CA THR A 144 7.83 8.76 6.83
C THR A 144 8.78 8.27 7.92
N ASN A 145 8.47 8.46 9.21
CA ASN A 145 9.31 8.08 10.35
C ASN A 145 9.70 6.59 10.31
N LYS A 146 8.74 5.70 10.05
CA LYS A 146 9.01 4.25 10.05
C LYS A 146 10.00 3.83 8.96
N TYR A 147 9.96 4.51 7.80
CA TYR A 147 10.89 4.28 6.70
C TYR A 147 12.24 4.92 6.99
N MET A 148 12.27 6.16 7.46
CA MET A 148 13.52 6.87 7.75
C MET A 148 14.33 6.20 8.88
N LYS A 149 13.67 5.51 9.82
CA LYS A 149 14.31 4.69 10.85
C LYS A 149 14.92 3.39 10.34
N LEU A 150 14.62 2.97 9.12
CA LEU A 150 15.13 1.73 8.56
C LEU A 150 16.62 1.89 8.21
N GLY A 151 17.49 1.34 9.06
CA GLY A 151 18.93 1.41 8.90
C GLY A 151 19.66 1.21 10.22
N THR A 152 20.87 1.78 10.35
CA THR A 152 21.73 1.57 11.52
C THR A 152 21.80 2.80 12.42
N THR A 153 21.96 2.58 13.72
CA THR A 153 22.34 3.63 14.66
C THR A 153 23.80 3.40 15.03
N ALA A 154 24.73 4.00 14.27
CA ALA A 154 26.15 3.87 14.54
C ALA A 154 26.70 5.18 15.14
N LYS A 155 27.35 5.11 16.31
CA LYS A 155 27.98 6.25 16.99
C LYS A 155 27.04 7.46 17.17
N TYR A 156 25.80 7.21 17.60
CA TYR A 156 24.76 8.23 17.81
C TYR A 156 24.34 9.01 16.55
N LYS A 157 24.65 8.50 15.35
CA LYS A 157 24.10 9.00 14.09
C LYS A 157 23.19 7.94 13.49
N GLU A 158 21.92 8.28 13.36
CA GLU A 158 20.96 7.48 12.60
C GLU A 158 21.32 7.53 11.11
N ARG A 159 21.52 6.35 10.51
CA ARG A 159 21.80 6.19 9.09
C ARG A 159 20.70 5.36 8.47
N SER A 160 19.79 6.03 7.79
CA SER A 160 18.75 5.37 7.00
C SER A 160 19.32 4.76 5.71
N ILE A 161 18.72 3.65 5.26
CA ILE A 161 18.92 3.11 3.91
C ILE A 161 18.23 3.97 2.84
N PHE A 162 17.40 4.92 3.27
CA PHE A 162 16.71 5.87 2.41
C PHE A 162 17.41 7.23 2.37
N TYR A 163 17.12 7.98 1.32
CA TYR A 163 17.58 9.34 1.09
C TYR A 163 16.42 10.23 0.63
N LEU A 164 16.19 11.35 1.32
CA LEU A 164 15.17 12.33 0.98
C LEU A 164 15.76 13.39 0.05
N LYS A 165 15.14 13.60 -1.11
CA LYS A 165 15.47 14.67 -2.05
C LYS A 165 14.21 15.24 -2.67
N ASN A 166 14.05 16.56 -2.62
CA ASN A 166 12.89 17.26 -3.20
C ASN A 166 11.54 16.65 -2.76
N ASN A 167 11.41 16.33 -1.47
CA ASN A 167 10.23 15.69 -0.89
C ASN A 167 9.86 14.30 -1.47
N ILE A 168 10.84 13.64 -2.11
CA ILE A 168 10.76 12.25 -2.53
C ILE A 168 11.87 11.44 -1.86
N ILE A 169 11.49 10.34 -1.25
CA ILE A 169 12.38 9.37 -0.59
C ILE A 169 12.78 8.31 -1.61
N TYR A 170 14.08 8.04 -1.69
CA TYR A 170 14.68 7.04 -2.57
C TYR A 170 15.46 6.02 -1.75
N VAL A 171 15.50 4.76 -2.22
CA VAL A 171 16.46 3.79 -1.69
C VAL A 171 17.86 4.19 -2.16
N LYS A 172 18.82 4.31 -1.24
CA LYS A 172 20.16 4.85 -1.54
C LYS A 172 20.91 4.08 -2.63
N GLU A 173 20.85 2.74 -2.60
CA GLU A 173 21.46 1.88 -3.61
C GLU A 173 20.91 2.12 -5.03
N GLU A 174 19.70 2.68 -5.13
CA GLU A 174 19.07 2.98 -6.41
C GLU A 174 19.48 4.34 -6.98
N LEU A 175 20.24 5.15 -6.23
CA LEU A 175 20.76 6.42 -6.69
C LEU A 175 21.99 6.22 -7.57
N ASP A 176 22.07 7.00 -8.64
CA ASP A 176 23.20 6.92 -9.57
C ASP A 176 24.53 7.21 -8.85
N ARG A 177 25.49 6.29 -9.03
CA ARG A 177 26.86 6.37 -8.47
C ARG A 177 26.92 6.34 -6.94
N TYR A 178 25.89 5.84 -6.26
CA TYR A 178 25.92 5.66 -4.82
C TYR A 178 26.58 4.32 -4.45
N ASN A 179 27.62 4.37 -3.62
CA ASN A 179 28.30 3.17 -3.12
C ASN A 179 27.80 2.83 -1.70
N ILE A 180 26.95 1.82 -1.58
CA ILE A 180 26.33 1.46 -0.31
C ILE A 180 27.34 0.99 0.75
N GLU A 181 28.46 0.41 0.32
CA GLU A 181 29.50 -0.15 1.17
C GLU A 181 30.30 0.93 1.93
N GLU A 182 30.23 2.19 1.48
CA GLU A 182 30.84 3.33 2.19
C GLU A 182 30.10 3.67 3.49
N GLU A 183 28.80 3.35 3.56
CA GLU A 183 27.96 3.67 4.72
C GLU A 183 27.55 2.47 5.56
N PHE A 184 27.43 1.29 4.94
CA PHE A 184 26.92 0.08 5.56
C PHE A 184 27.83 -1.12 5.29
N LYS A 185 27.90 -2.05 6.24
CA LYS A 185 28.31 -3.42 5.93
C LYS A 185 27.23 -4.06 5.07
N LEU A 186 27.63 -4.72 3.98
CA LEU A 186 26.68 -5.27 2.98
C LEU A 186 25.66 -6.25 3.60
N GLU A 187 26.09 -7.10 4.53
CA GLU A 187 25.20 -8.03 5.25
C GLU A 187 24.12 -7.31 6.07
N ASP A 188 24.49 -6.21 6.75
CA ASP A 188 23.54 -5.46 7.56
C ASP A 188 22.59 -4.67 6.67
N TYR A 189 23.09 -4.06 5.59
CA TYR A 189 22.26 -3.42 4.57
C TYR A 189 21.22 -4.38 3.99
N ASN A 190 21.65 -5.59 3.61
CA ASN A 190 20.76 -6.60 3.03
C ASN A 190 19.63 -6.99 3.99
N LYS A 191 19.88 -7.11 5.30
CA LYS A 191 18.82 -7.35 6.30
C LYS A 191 17.76 -6.25 6.30
N TYR A 192 18.15 -4.99 6.13
CA TYR A 192 17.19 -3.88 6.04
C TYR A 192 16.46 -3.88 4.70
N LYS A 193 17.16 -4.15 3.60
CA LYS A 193 16.56 -4.25 2.26
C LYS A 193 15.55 -5.38 2.17
N GLU A 194 15.83 -6.55 2.75
CA GLU A 194 14.92 -7.70 2.78
C GLU A 194 13.57 -7.38 3.43
N LYS A 195 13.52 -6.45 4.39
CA LYS A 195 12.26 -5.97 4.97
C LYS A 195 11.35 -5.31 3.94
N LEU A 196 11.93 -4.59 2.97
CA LEU A 196 11.18 -4.01 1.84
C LEU A 196 10.61 -5.11 0.93
N TYR A 197 11.25 -6.28 0.89
CA TYR A 197 10.82 -7.48 0.15
C TYR A 197 9.89 -8.42 0.94
N ASN A 198 9.49 -8.03 2.15
CA ASN A 198 8.64 -8.83 3.03
C ASN A 198 7.27 -8.19 3.22
N ARG A 199 6.24 -8.81 2.63
CA ARG A 199 4.84 -8.36 2.75
C ARG A 199 4.26 -8.34 4.17
N TYR A 200 4.91 -9.00 5.14
CA TYR A 200 4.49 -9.00 6.55
C TYR A 200 5.27 -7.98 7.40
N ASP A 201 6.26 -7.31 6.82
CA ASP A 201 6.99 -6.21 7.46
C ASP A 201 6.22 -4.89 7.28
N GLU A 202 6.31 -4.00 8.26
CA GLU A 202 5.57 -2.73 8.26
C GLU A 202 5.98 -1.77 7.14
N CYS A 203 7.23 -1.87 6.69
CA CYS A 203 7.74 -1.12 5.54
C CYS A 203 7.44 -1.83 4.22
N GLY A 204 7.60 -3.17 4.20
CA GLY A 204 7.43 -4.00 3.00
C GLY A 204 5.97 -4.21 2.57
N LYS A 205 5.00 -4.23 3.52
CA LYS A 205 3.58 -4.48 3.23
C LYS A 205 3.02 -3.55 2.14
N TYR A 206 3.28 -2.26 2.23
CA TYR A 206 2.78 -1.28 1.27
C TYR A 206 3.55 -1.29 -0.05
N ILE A 207 4.81 -1.73 -0.05
CA ILE A 207 5.58 -1.93 -1.28
C ILE A 207 5.01 -3.13 -2.05
N TYR A 208 4.63 -4.19 -1.34
CA TYR A 208 3.95 -5.35 -1.91
C TYR A 208 2.59 -4.99 -2.53
N ASP A 209 1.79 -4.15 -1.87
CA ASP A 209 0.51 -3.65 -2.43
C ASP A 209 0.71 -2.98 -3.80
N ILE A 210 1.71 -2.11 -3.91
CA ILE A 210 2.04 -1.39 -5.14
C ILE A 210 2.63 -2.33 -6.18
N ALA A 211 3.42 -3.34 -5.77
CA ALA A 211 3.95 -4.35 -6.68
C ALA A 211 2.84 -5.17 -7.36
N ILE A 212 1.74 -5.46 -6.65
CA ILE A 212 0.53 -6.08 -7.23
C ILE A 212 -0.14 -5.12 -8.21
N GLN A 213 -0.29 -3.83 -7.86
CA GLN A 213 -0.87 -2.85 -8.78
C GLN A 213 -0.06 -2.75 -10.07
N ARG A 214 1.27 -2.70 -9.95
CA ARG A 214 2.18 -2.75 -11.09
C ARG A 214 1.92 -3.98 -11.95
N PHE A 215 1.84 -5.16 -11.34
CA PHE A 215 1.57 -6.40 -12.07
C PHE A 215 0.27 -6.31 -12.86
N PHE A 216 -0.78 -5.72 -12.29
CA PHE A 216 -2.08 -5.61 -12.95
C PHE A 216 -2.04 -4.61 -14.11
N VAL A 217 -1.39 -3.48 -13.91
CA VAL A 217 -1.25 -2.42 -14.92
C VAL A 217 -0.40 -2.92 -16.08
N GLU A 218 0.78 -3.48 -15.83
CA GLU A 218 1.68 -3.94 -16.89
C GLU A 218 1.06 -5.09 -17.70
N ASN A 219 0.35 -6.02 -17.05
CA ASN A 219 -0.36 -7.08 -17.76
C ASN A 219 -1.57 -6.58 -18.56
N TYR A 220 -2.26 -5.51 -18.12
CA TYR A 220 -3.28 -4.86 -18.95
C TYR A 220 -2.70 -4.34 -20.26
N TYR A 221 -1.58 -3.61 -20.21
CA TYR A 221 -0.92 -3.13 -21.43
C TYR A 221 -0.49 -4.29 -22.34
N LYS A 222 0.06 -5.35 -21.75
CA LYS A 222 0.47 -6.58 -22.47
C LYS A 222 -0.71 -7.28 -23.13
N GLU A 223 -1.81 -7.52 -22.42
CA GLU A 223 -3.01 -8.18 -22.94
C GLU A 223 -3.62 -7.39 -24.11
N ASN A 224 -3.63 -6.06 -24.00
CA ASN A 224 -4.20 -5.18 -25.02
C ASN A 224 -3.23 -4.88 -26.18
N ASN A 225 -2.04 -5.46 -26.18
CA ASN A 225 -0.98 -5.22 -27.18
C ASN A 225 -0.62 -3.72 -27.32
N ILE A 226 -0.65 -2.98 -26.21
CA ILE A 226 -0.30 -1.57 -26.15
C ILE A 226 1.16 -1.46 -25.68
N VAL A 227 1.95 -0.60 -26.33
CA VAL A 227 3.32 -0.33 -25.90
C VAL A 227 3.30 0.22 -24.48
N LEU A 228 4.02 -0.44 -23.58
CA LEU A 228 4.09 -0.02 -22.18
C LEU A 228 4.74 1.37 -22.08
N PRO A 229 4.04 2.39 -21.57
CA PRO A 229 4.65 3.70 -21.35
C PRO A 229 5.68 3.64 -20.23
N LYS A 230 6.44 4.73 -20.04
CA LYS A 230 7.25 4.89 -18.84
C LYS A 230 6.31 5.07 -17.65
N ILE A 231 6.30 4.12 -16.72
CA ILE A 231 5.47 4.18 -15.51
C ILE A 231 6.38 4.26 -14.27
N ASN A 232 6.17 5.29 -13.46
CA ASN A 232 6.77 5.43 -12.14
C ASN A 232 5.73 5.06 -11.07
N TYR A 233 6.19 4.47 -9.97
CA TYR A 233 5.36 3.99 -8.88
C TYR A 233 5.79 4.65 -7.57
N TYR A 234 4.84 5.26 -6.87
CA TYR A 234 5.08 5.98 -5.63
C TYR A 234 4.17 5.50 -4.50
N LEU A 235 4.69 5.59 -3.28
CA LEU A 235 3.91 5.49 -2.05
C LEU A 235 3.80 6.90 -1.44
N ALA A 236 2.59 7.44 -1.32
CA ALA A 236 2.34 8.73 -0.67
C ALA A 236 1.93 8.54 0.79
N ILE A 237 2.65 9.19 1.69
CA ILE A 237 2.49 9.05 3.14
C ILE A 237 2.69 10.39 3.85
N LEU A 238 2.29 10.47 5.13
CA LEU A 238 2.42 11.68 5.93
C LEU A 238 3.89 11.95 6.29
N ASN A 239 4.30 13.21 6.17
CA ASN A 239 5.62 13.63 6.56
C ASN A 239 5.71 13.81 8.09
N HIS A 240 6.54 13.01 8.76
CA HIS A 240 6.70 13.10 10.22
C HIS A 240 7.39 14.39 10.71
N GLN A 241 8.00 15.17 9.80
CA GLN A 241 8.67 16.43 10.11
C GLN A 241 7.77 17.65 9.90
N TYR A 242 6.61 17.47 9.25
CA TYR A 242 5.66 18.54 9.02
C TYR A 242 5.06 19.03 10.34
N VAL A 243 5.04 20.35 10.53
CA VAL A 243 4.40 20.99 11.68
C VAL A 243 3.27 21.90 11.19
N PHE A 244 2.05 21.62 11.62
CA PHE A 244 0.92 22.51 11.35
C PHE A 244 1.05 23.81 12.15
N ASP A 245 0.93 24.94 11.47
CA ASP A 245 1.09 26.28 12.02
C ASP A 245 -0.21 26.87 12.62
N GLY A 246 -1.34 26.20 12.40
CA GLY A 246 -2.63 26.65 12.88
C GLY A 246 -3.43 27.46 11.85
N ASP A 247 -3.04 27.46 10.58
CA ASP A 247 -3.77 28.15 9.53
C ASP A 247 -5.06 27.43 9.12
N TYR A 248 -6.16 28.17 9.10
CA TYR A 248 -7.48 27.68 8.67
C TYR A 248 -8.05 28.56 7.56
N LYS A 249 -8.63 27.93 6.56
CA LYS A 249 -9.40 28.58 5.49
C LYS A 249 -10.82 28.04 5.48
N ASN A 250 -11.80 28.91 5.65
CA ASN A 250 -13.22 28.54 5.76
C ASN A 250 -13.49 27.47 6.85
N PHE A 251 -12.84 27.61 8.02
CA PHE A 251 -12.92 26.66 9.14
C PHE A 251 -12.32 25.26 8.89
N GLU A 252 -11.65 25.05 7.76
CA GLU A 252 -10.88 23.84 7.49
C GLU A 252 -9.37 24.12 7.57
N PRO A 253 -8.55 23.22 8.14
CA PRO A 253 -7.10 23.38 8.15
C PRO A 253 -6.53 23.50 6.74
N ASP A 254 -5.66 24.48 6.51
CA ASP A 254 -4.98 24.72 5.22
C ASP A 254 -3.53 24.22 5.28
N TYR A 255 -3.31 22.99 4.81
CA TYR A 255 -2.00 22.32 4.87
C TYR A 255 -1.09 22.73 3.71
N HIS A 256 -0.53 23.92 3.80
CA HIS A 256 0.56 24.38 2.95
C HIS A 256 1.92 23.95 3.53
N ALA A 257 3.01 24.16 2.79
CA ALA A 257 4.35 23.84 3.30
C ALA A 257 4.65 24.62 4.59
N ASP A 258 5.23 23.94 5.60
CA ASP A 258 5.54 24.55 6.89
C ASP A 258 6.70 25.58 6.80
N SER A 259 7.05 26.20 7.92
CA SER A 259 8.12 27.20 7.98
C SER A 259 9.51 26.69 7.58
N ASN A 260 9.71 25.36 7.54
CA ASN A 260 10.94 24.71 7.11
C ASN A 260 10.85 24.23 5.65
N GLY A 261 9.74 24.49 4.96
CA GLY A 261 9.47 24.02 3.61
C GLY A 261 9.06 22.55 3.54
N ASN A 262 8.66 21.94 4.65
CA ASN A 262 8.14 20.57 4.63
C ASN A 262 6.70 20.55 4.14
N GLU A 263 6.41 19.66 3.21
CA GLU A 263 5.06 19.35 2.78
C GLU A 263 4.45 18.29 3.71
N ILE A 264 3.13 18.31 3.90
CA ILE A 264 2.42 17.31 4.72
C ILE A 264 2.47 15.90 4.11
N ILE A 265 2.55 15.79 2.79
CA ILE A 265 2.71 14.53 2.06
C ILE A 265 4.14 14.42 1.57
N THR A 266 4.75 13.26 1.75
CA THR A 266 6.04 12.88 1.17
C THR A 266 5.85 11.62 0.33
N LEU A 267 6.55 11.53 -0.80
CA LEU A 267 6.53 10.35 -1.65
C LEU A 267 7.71 9.44 -1.34
N ILE A 268 7.53 8.14 -1.50
CA ILE A 268 8.62 7.17 -1.64
C ILE A 268 8.59 6.64 -3.06
N ASP A 269 9.67 6.82 -3.81
CA ASP A 269 9.82 6.17 -5.11
C ASP A 269 10.10 4.69 -4.91
N VAL A 270 9.18 3.86 -5.40
CA VAL A 270 9.26 2.39 -5.31
C VAL A 270 9.31 1.77 -6.71
N SER A 271 9.63 2.54 -7.75
CA SER A 271 9.59 2.11 -9.15
C SER A 271 10.57 0.97 -9.43
N LYS A 272 11.78 1.01 -8.87
CA LYS A 272 12.80 -0.05 -9.07
C LYS A 272 12.56 -1.24 -8.13
N LEU A 273 12.17 -0.98 -6.89
CA LEU A 273 11.74 -2.02 -5.93
C LEU A 273 10.60 -2.88 -6.48
N THR A 274 9.50 -2.25 -6.90
CA THR A 274 8.32 -2.96 -7.43
C THR A 274 8.64 -3.72 -8.72
N LYS A 275 9.58 -3.24 -9.54
CA LYS A 275 10.07 -3.95 -10.73
C LYS A 275 10.72 -5.27 -10.36
N SER A 276 11.58 -5.23 -9.35
CA SER A 276 12.32 -6.40 -8.86
C SER A 276 11.40 -7.42 -8.16
N TYR A 277 10.22 -6.99 -7.73
CA TYR A 277 9.20 -7.84 -7.11
C TYR A 277 8.39 -8.70 -8.08
N GLN A 278 8.38 -8.39 -9.38
CA GLN A 278 7.37 -8.94 -10.30
C GLN A 278 7.42 -10.47 -10.45
N ASP A 279 8.60 -11.08 -10.35
CA ASP A 279 8.75 -12.54 -10.37
C ASP A 279 8.04 -13.20 -9.17
N LEU A 280 8.16 -12.59 -7.99
CA LEU A 280 7.50 -13.06 -6.76
C LEU A 280 5.98 -12.87 -6.86
N ILE A 281 5.51 -11.74 -7.40
CA ILE A 281 4.07 -11.51 -7.61
C ILE A 281 3.49 -12.53 -8.61
N ASN A 282 4.22 -12.86 -9.67
CA ASN A 282 3.79 -13.90 -10.61
C ASN A 282 3.70 -15.28 -9.95
N GLN A 283 4.68 -15.65 -9.11
CA GLN A 283 4.61 -16.89 -8.32
C GLN A 283 3.41 -16.90 -7.37
N ASP A 284 3.11 -15.77 -6.74
CA ASP A 284 1.94 -15.62 -5.88
C ASP A 284 0.62 -15.73 -6.67
N MET A 285 0.54 -15.22 -7.90
CA MET A 285 -0.61 -15.42 -8.79
C MET A 285 -0.83 -16.91 -9.08
N LEU A 286 0.23 -17.63 -9.48
CA LEU A 286 0.14 -19.07 -9.75
C LEU A 286 -0.29 -19.86 -8.51
N ARG A 287 0.20 -19.48 -7.33
CA ARG A 287 -0.21 -20.07 -6.05
C ARG A 287 -1.70 -19.79 -5.78
N LEU A 288 -2.15 -18.55 -5.97
CA LEU A 288 -3.55 -18.18 -5.83
C LEU A 288 -4.45 -19.00 -6.74
N GLU A 289 -4.09 -19.15 -8.02
CA GLU A 289 -4.85 -19.98 -8.97
C GLU A 289 -4.95 -21.42 -8.49
N SER A 290 -3.83 -21.99 -8.02
CA SER A 290 -3.83 -23.35 -7.45
C SER A 290 -4.75 -23.51 -6.24
N TYR A 291 -4.93 -22.46 -5.43
CA TYR A 291 -5.85 -22.44 -4.30
C TYR A 291 -7.31 -22.29 -4.72
N LEU A 292 -7.57 -21.61 -5.83
CA LEU A 292 -8.92 -21.52 -6.41
C LEU A 292 -9.36 -22.83 -7.07
N ASP A 293 -8.42 -23.60 -7.62
CA ASP A 293 -8.70 -24.91 -8.19
C ASP A 293 -8.86 -25.98 -7.11
N ASN A 294 -8.07 -25.90 -6.03
CA ASN A 294 -8.06 -26.86 -4.93
C ASN A 294 -8.58 -26.24 -3.64
N TYR A 295 -9.91 -26.25 -3.47
CA TYR A 295 -10.57 -25.81 -2.24
C TYR A 295 -10.25 -26.72 -1.06
N GLU A 296 -9.13 -26.46 -0.37
CA GLU A 296 -8.83 -27.17 0.87
C GLU A 296 -9.71 -26.66 2.02
N LYS A 297 -10.66 -27.52 2.42
CA LYS A 297 -11.45 -27.39 3.65
C LYS A 297 -10.65 -27.74 4.92
N GLY A 298 -9.37 -28.10 4.75
CA GLY A 298 -8.49 -28.59 5.80
C GLY A 298 -8.13 -27.55 6.85
N GLU A 299 -7.66 -28.03 8.00
CA GLU A 299 -7.01 -27.19 8.99
C GLU A 299 -5.67 -26.69 8.43
N VAL A 300 -5.44 -25.39 8.54
CA VAL A 300 -4.15 -24.77 8.19
C VAL A 300 -3.41 -24.47 9.48
N SER A 301 -2.10 -24.69 9.51
CA SER A 301 -1.28 -24.35 10.66
C SER A 301 -1.28 -22.84 10.89
N LEU A 302 -1.39 -22.44 12.16
CA LEU A 302 -1.30 -21.02 12.50
C LEU A 302 0.12 -20.51 12.24
N GLY A 303 0.22 -19.35 11.61
CA GLY A 303 1.50 -18.69 11.33
C GLY A 303 1.34 -17.21 11.04
N LYS A 304 2.46 -16.56 10.64
CA LYS A 304 2.47 -15.12 10.29
C LYS A 304 1.40 -14.76 9.25
N HIS A 305 1.13 -15.66 8.31
CA HIS A 305 0.14 -15.50 7.26
C HIS A 305 -1.30 -15.34 7.79
N CYS A 306 -1.59 -15.86 8.98
CA CYS A 306 -2.89 -15.72 9.63
C CYS A 306 -3.12 -14.32 10.22
N GLU A 307 -2.05 -13.55 10.47
CA GLU A 307 -2.07 -12.29 11.22
C GLU A 307 -2.88 -12.37 12.52
N PHE A 308 -2.69 -13.47 13.26
CA PHE A 308 -3.39 -13.74 14.51
C PHE A 308 -3.28 -12.55 15.48
N LYS A 309 -4.40 -12.20 16.12
CA LYS A 309 -4.56 -11.01 17.00
C LYS A 309 -4.40 -9.65 16.31
N LYS A 310 -4.29 -9.60 14.98
CA LYS A 310 -4.40 -8.32 14.25
C LYS A 310 -5.84 -8.12 13.75
N PRO A 311 -6.32 -6.88 13.64
CA PRO A 311 -7.55 -6.52 12.93
C PRO A 311 -7.75 -7.20 11.57
N THR A 312 -6.67 -7.53 10.87
CA THR A 312 -6.64 -8.17 9.55
C THR A 312 -6.58 -9.72 9.60
N GLN A 313 -6.76 -10.32 10.77
CA GLN A 313 -6.82 -11.77 10.90
C GLN A 313 -7.99 -12.39 10.11
N CYS A 314 -7.81 -13.63 9.69
CA CYS A 314 -8.87 -14.41 9.03
C CYS A 314 -10.00 -14.71 10.05
N LYS A 315 -11.10 -13.94 10.02
CA LYS A 315 -12.32 -14.20 10.81
C LYS A 315 -13.36 -14.99 10.01
#